data_AF-A0A803Q6K7-F1
#
_entry.id   AF-A0A803Q6K7-F1
#
_cell.length_a   1.000
_cell.length_b   1.000
_cell.length_c   1.000
_cell.angle_alpha   90.00
_cell.angle_beta   90.00
_cell.angle_gamma   90.00
#
_symmetry.space_group_name_H-M   'P 1'
#
loop_
_entity.id
_entity.type
_entity.pdbx_description
1 polymer ?
#
loop_
_entity_poly.entity_id
_entity_poly.type
_entity_poly.pdbx_seq_one_letter_code
_entity_poly.pdbx_strand_id
1 'polypeptide(L)'
;MDLFDPSTPLPSWFTEEDLSVYASLYEKSGFRYALQIPYRRFSVDIGISDPKVNAPALLIMGEKDYCMKFPGMEDYIRSGTLKSLVPDLDIIFLEDGCHFVHEQLPHLANQLIITFLDKHSTTA
;
A
#
# COMPACT_ATOMS: atom_id res chain seq x y z
N MET A 1 12.63 -18.32 11.72
CA MET A 1 12.34 -17.59 12.97
C MET A 1 10.84 -17.58 13.11
N ASP A 2 10.33 -18.10 14.22
CA ASP A 2 8.96 -17.81 14.59
C ASP A 2 8.94 -16.35 15.06
N LEU A 3 8.33 -15.47 14.26
CA LEU A 3 8.26 -14.04 14.54
C LEU A 3 7.11 -13.71 15.51
N PHE A 4 6.33 -14.72 15.88
CA PHE A 4 5.17 -14.58 16.75
C PHE A 4 5.56 -14.72 18.22
N ASP A 5 5.32 -13.66 18.98
CA ASP A 5 5.37 -13.68 20.44
C ASP A 5 3.93 -13.50 20.96
N PRO A 6 3.32 -14.51 21.59
CA PRO A 6 1.94 -14.43 22.07
C PRO A 6 1.74 -13.41 23.21
N SER A 7 2.82 -12.89 23.79
CA SER A 7 2.76 -11.80 24.77
C SER A 7 2.70 -10.41 24.14
N THR A 8 2.95 -10.29 22.83
CA THR A 8 2.87 -9.02 22.12
C THR A 8 1.40 -8.65 21.87
N PRO A 9 0.90 -7.54 22.43
CA PRO A 9 -0.48 -7.13 22.20
C PRO A 9 -0.68 -6.64 20.76
N LEU A 10 -1.92 -6.66 20.29
CA LEU A 10 -2.29 -5.98 19.04
C LEU A 10 -1.99 -4.49 19.14
N PRO A 11 -1.65 -3.84 18.01
CA PRO A 11 -1.47 -2.39 18.01
C PRO A 11 -2.80 -1.69 18.33
N SER A 12 -2.74 -0.51 18.95
CA SER A 12 -3.94 0.19 19.46
C SER A 12 -4.98 0.56 18.40
N TRP A 13 -4.62 0.52 17.11
CA TRP A 13 -5.49 0.81 15.97
C TRP A 13 -6.10 -0.45 15.34
N PHE A 14 -5.83 -1.64 15.88
CA PHE A 14 -6.28 -2.92 15.35
C PHE A 14 -6.84 -3.80 16.47
N THR A 15 -8.14 -4.11 16.41
CA THR A 15 -8.83 -4.82 17.48
C THR A 15 -8.81 -6.34 17.28
N GLU A 16 -9.15 -7.08 18.34
CA GLU A 16 -9.37 -8.54 18.25
C GLU A 16 -10.52 -8.90 17.29
N GLU A 17 -11.52 -8.02 17.16
CA GLU A 17 -12.61 -8.20 16.21
C GLU A 17 -12.10 -8.07 14.76
N ASP A 18 -11.30 -7.06 14.48
CA ASP A 18 -10.67 -6.88 13.16
C ASP A 18 -9.83 -8.11 12.80
N LEU A 19 -8.97 -8.57 13.73
CA LEU A 19 -8.17 -9.77 13.55
C LEU A 19 -9.04 -11.00 13.28
N SER A 20 -10.11 -11.19 14.06
CA SER A 20 -11.04 -12.32 13.89
C SER A 20 -11.70 -12.32 12.52
N VAL A 21 -12.04 -11.15 11.97
CA VAL A 21 -12.59 -11.03 10.61
C VAL A 21 -11.58 -11.53 9.59
N TYR A 22 -10.35 -11.01 9.59
CA TYR A 22 -9.31 -11.46 8.65
C TYR A 22 -9.00 -12.95 8.82
N ALA A 23 -8.86 -13.43 10.06
CA ALA A 23 -8.57 -14.83 10.37
C ALA A 23 -9.64 -15.76 9.78
N SER A 24 -10.92 -15.49 10.04
CA SER A 24 -12.02 -16.32 9.55
C SER A 24 -12.10 -16.39 8.01
N LEU A 25 -11.77 -15.29 7.33
CA LEU A 25 -11.71 -15.22 5.87
C LEU A 25 -10.55 -16.06 5.30
N TYR A 26 -9.39 -16.03 5.96
CA TYR A 26 -8.23 -16.84 5.56
C TYR A 26 -8.35 -18.31 5.96
N GLU A 27 -9.02 -18.65 7.06
CA GLU A 27 -9.35 -20.03 7.40
C GLU A 27 -10.23 -20.67 6.33
N LYS A 28 -11.19 -19.90 5.80
CA LYS A 28 -12.09 -20.36 4.73
C LYS A 28 -11.40 -20.45 3.37
N SER A 29 -10.59 -19.45 3.01
CA SER A 29 -10.01 -19.32 1.67
C SER A 29 -8.62 -19.95 1.51
N GLY A 30 -7.89 -20.11 2.62
CA GLY A 30 -6.45 -20.36 2.62
C GLY A 30 -5.63 -19.24 1.98
N PHE A 31 -4.31 -19.36 2.01
CA PHE A 31 -3.40 -18.32 1.49
C PHE A 31 -3.02 -18.49 0.01
N ARG A 32 -3.58 -19.50 -0.70
CA ARG A 32 -3.11 -19.84 -2.05
C ARG A 32 -3.21 -18.66 -3.02
N TYR A 33 -4.30 -17.91 -2.98
CA TYR A 33 -4.54 -16.76 -3.86
C TYR A 33 -3.76 -15.52 -3.45
N ALA A 34 -3.70 -15.19 -2.15
CA ALA A 34 -2.89 -14.08 -1.65
C ALA A 34 -1.39 -14.26 -1.98
N LEU A 35 -0.90 -15.51 -2.00
CA LEU A 35 0.46 -15.84 -2.42
C LEU A 35 0.63 -15.89 -3.95
N GLN A 36 -0.45 -15.87 -4.73
CA GLN A 36 -0.37 -16.01 -6.18
C GLN A 36 0.14 -14.74 -6.87
N ILE A 37 -0.38 -13.57 -6.44
CA ILE A 37 -0.03 -12.26 -6.98
C ILE A 37 0.35 -11.35 -5.80
N PRO A 38 1.53 -10.71 -5.81
CA PRO A 38 2.55 -10.79 -6.85
C PRO A 38 3.48 -12.01 -6.73
N TYR A 39 3.60 -12.65 -5.56
CA TYR A 39 4.76 -13.49 -5.21
C TYR A 39 5.05 -14.67 -6.16
N ARG A 40 4.06 -15.50 -6.53
CA ARG A 40 4.29 -16.69 -7.39
C ARG A 40 4.27 -16.40 -8.89
N ARG A 41 3.88 -15.19 -9.28
CA ARG A 41 3.72 -14.78 -10.69
C ARG A 41 4.49 -13.52 -11.03
N PHE A 42 5.38 -13.07 -10.14
CA PHE A 42 6.14 -11.84 -10.33
C PHE A 42 6.94 -11.83 -11.64
N SER A 43 7.44 -12.99 -12.06
CA SER A 43 8.21 -13.15 -13.30
C SER A 43 7.37 -13.37 -14.55
N VAL A 44 6.03 -13.36 -14.45
CA VAL A 44 5.17 -13.55 -15.63
C VAL A 44 5.11 -12.24 -16.39
N ASP A 45 5.64 -12.25 -17.61
CA ASP A 45 5.43 -11.17 -18.56
C ASP A 45 3.95 -11.11 -18.96
N ILE A 46 3.34 -9.94 -18.74
CA ILE A 46 1.94 -9.65 -19.08
C ILE A 46 1.82 -8.83 -20.37
N GLY A 47 2.92 -8.62 -21.10
CA GLY A 47 2.92 -7.99 -22.42
C GLY A 47 2.75 -6.47 -22.40
N ILE A 48 3.09 -5.81 -21.28
CA ILE A 48 3.06 -4.34 -21.19
C ILE A 48 4.27 -3.78 -21.92
N SER A 49 4.03 -3.18 -23.08
CA SER A 49 5.05 -2.52 -23.91
C SER A 49 5.24 -1.04 -23.56
N ASP A 50 4.19 -0.37 -23.07
CA ASP A 50 4.22 1.00 -22.57
C ASP A 50 3.70 1.03 -21.13
N PRO A 51 4.58 1.13 -20.12
CA PRO A 51 4.20 1.11 -18.71
C PRO A 51 3.67 2.45 -18.19
N LYS A 52 3.52 3.47 -19.06
CA LYS A 52 3.19 4.82 -18.64
C LYS A 52 1.73 4.94 -18.20
N VAL A 53 1.51 5.48 -17.00
CA VAL A 53 0.18 5.76 -16.45
C VAL A 53 -0.12 7.25 -16.64
N ASN A 54 -1.09 7.54 -17.51
CA ASN A 54 -1.48 8.92 -17.85
C ASN A 54 -2.61 9.47 -16.96
N ALA A 55 -3.26 8.62 -16.16
CA ALA A 55 -4.28 9.05 -15.22
C ALA A 55 -3.63 9.79 -14.03
N PRO A 56 -4.30 10.82 -13.46
CA PRO A 56 -3.89 11.39 -12.19
C PRO A 56 -3.84 10.31 -11.12
N ALA A 57 -2.78 10.31 -10.31
CA ALA A 57 -2.54 9.32 -9.28
C ALA A 57 -2.13 9.95 -7.95
N LEU A 58 -2.56 9.32 -6.87
CA LEU A 58 -2.13 9.62 -5.50
C LEU A 58 -1.48 8.38 -4.90
N LEU A 59 -0.23 8.50 -4.49
CA LEU A 59 0.46 7.51 -3.67
C LEU A 59 0.56 8.01 -2.22
N ILE A 60 -0.15 7.36 -1.31
CA ILE A 60 -0.04 7.60 0.15
C ILE A 60 0.82 6.47 0.72
N MET A 61 1.91 6.82 1.40
CA MET A 61 2.84 5.85 1.96
C MET A 61 3.23 6.21 3.39
N GLY A 62 3.40 5.21 4.24
CA GLY A 62 3.97 5.39 5.57
C GLY A 62 5.50 5.47 5.52
N GLU A 63 6.11 6.40 6.24
CA GLU A 63 7.59 6.50 6.35
C GLU A 63 8.21 5.25 7.01
N LYS A 64 7.42 4.49 7.79
CA LYS A 64 7.85 3.25 8.47
C LYS A 64 7.44 1.99 7.71
N ASP A 65 6.95 2.12 6.46
CA ASP A 65 6.65 0.97 5.61
C ASP A 65 7.93 0.17 5.29
N TYR A 66 7.90 -1.14 5.55
CA TYR A 66 9.03 -2.01 5.27
C TYR A 66 9.33 -2.13 3.76
N CYS A 67 8.37 -1.81 2.89
CA CYS A 67 8.53 -1.82 1.45
C CYS A 67 9.71 -0.93 1.01
N MET A 68 9.92 0.20 1.70
CA MET A 68 11.04 1.10 1.44
C MET A 68 12.41 0.46 1.68
N LYS A 69 12.48 -0.61 2.50
CA LYS A 69 13.72 -1.34 2.79
C LYS A 69 14.08 -2.34 1.69
N PHE A 70 13.21 -2.59 0.70
CA PHE A 70 13.59 -3.40 -0.45
C PHE A 70 14.63 -2.66 -1.30
N PRO A 71 15.68 -3.35 -1.78
CA PRO A 71 16.73 -2.72 -2.58
C PRO A 71 16.16 -1.93 -3.76
N GLY A 72 16.50 -0.63 -3.82
CA GLY A 72 16.10 0.28 -4.89
C GLY A 72 14.67 0.83 -4.82
N MET A 73 13.83 0.39 -3.88
CA MET A 73 12.43 0.84 -3.80
C MET A 73 12.33 2.32 -3.36
N GLU A 74 13.06 2.68 -2.31
CA GLU A 74 13.07 4.06 -1.82
C GLU A 74 13.56 5.04 -2.89
N ASP A 75 14.68 4.73 -3.54
CA ASP A 75 15.20 5.53 -4.63
C ASP A 75 14.19 5.61 -5.78
N TYR A 76 13.57 4.49 -6.18
CA TYR A 76 12.57 4.48 -7.25
C TYR A 76 11.40 5.45 -6.99
N ILE A 77 10.90 5.48 -5.74
CA ILE A 77 9.76 6.33 -5.35
C ILE A 77 10.21 7.79 -5.18
N ARG A 78 11.33 8.05 -4.49
CA ARG A 78 11.74 9.41 -4.10
C ARG A 78 12.55 10.16 -5.16
N SER A 79 13.32 9.47 -6.01
CA SER A 79 14.23 10.11 -7.00
C SER A 79 13.53 10.72 -8.21
N GLY A 80 12.20 10.57 -8.32
CA GLY A 80 11.44 10.98 -9.51
C GLY A 80 11.38 9.92 -10.61
N THR A 81 12.04 8.77 -10.45
CA THR A 81 11.94 7.64 -11.40
C THR A 81 10.49 7.19 -11.57
N LEU A 82 9.75 7.02 -10.47
CA LEU A 82 8.32 6.71 -10.51
C LEU A 82 7.51 7.79 -11.26
N LYS A 83 7.82 9.08 -11.07
CA LYS A 83 7.14 10.18 -11.78
C LYS A 83 7.41 10.20 -13.28
N SER A 84 8.50 9.60 -13.75
CA SER A 84 8.72 9.44 -15.21
C SER A 84 7.72 8.49 -15.87
N LEU A 85 7.24 7.50 -15.10
CA LEU A 85 6.22 6.52 -15.51
C LEU A 85 4.80 6.99 -15.20
N VAL A 86 4.63 7.79 -14.15
CA VAL A 86 3.34 8.38 -13.73
C VAL A 86 3.50 9.90 -13.64
N PRO A 87 3.38 10.64 -14.75
CA PRO A 87 3.70 12.07 -14.78
C PRO A 87 2.83 12.93 -13.86
N ASP A 88 1.54 12.60 -13.72
CA ASP A 88 0.59 13.29 -12.84
C ASP A 88 0.43 12.51 -11.51
N LEU A 89 1.54 12.42 -10.77
CA LEU A 89 1.61 11.71 -9.49
C LEU A 89 1.88 12.65 -8.32
N ASP A 90 0.93 12.68 -7.39
CA ASP A 90 1.09 13.22 -6.04
C ASP A 90 1.58 12.10 -5.12
N ILE A 91 2.65 12.35 -4.35
CA ILE A 91 3.19 11.40 -3.36
C ILE A 91 3.14 12.05 -2.00
N ILE A 92 2.54 11.38 -1.03
CA ILE A 92 2.41 11.85 0.35
C ILE A 92 2.99 10.80 1.28
N PHE A 93 3.96 11.21 2.09
CA PHE A 93 4.56 10.38 3.12
C PHE A 93 4.00 10.76 4.49
N LEU A 94 3.52 9.77 5.24
CA LEU A 94 3.02 9.92 6.60
C LEU A 94 4.08 9.43 7.59
N GLU A 95 4.63 10.34 8.39
CA GLU A 95 5.80 10.12 9.27
C GLU A 95 5.65 8.91 10.21
N ASP A 96 4.47 8.73 10.80
CA ASP A 96 4.19 7.60 11.69
C ASP A 96 3.53 6.40 11.01
N GLY A 97 3.26 6.50 9.70
CA GLY A 97 2.58 5.48 8.94
C GLY A 97 3.43 4.22 8.74
N CYS A 98 2.82 3.05 8.93
CA CYS A 98 3.37 1.74 8.63
C CYS A 98 2.85 1.23 7.27
N HIS A 99 3.05 -0.06 6.99
CA HIS A 99 2.55 -0.70 5.77
C HIS A 99 1.02 -0.64 5.63
N PHE A 100 0.31 -0.72 6.76
CA PHE A 100 -1.16 -0.65 6.84
C PHE A 100 -1.63 0.78 7.13
N VAL A 101 -1.04 1.77 6.45
CA VAL A 101 -1.24 3.21 6.76
C VAL A 101 -2.71 3.64 6.78
N HIS A 102 -3.55 3.02 5.95
CA HIS A 102 -4.98 3.30 5.86
C HIS A 102 -5.79 2.77 7.05
N GLU A 103 -5.34 1.67 7.68
CA GLU A 103 -5.93 1.15 8.92
C GLU A 103 -5.36 1.87 10.14
N GLN A 104 -4.07 2.21 10.12
CA GLN A 104 -3.40 2.90 11.22
C GLN A 104 -3.80 4.38 11.35
N LEU A 105 -3.91 5.10 10.23
CA LEU A 105 -4.17 6.54 10.17
C LEU A 105 -5.40 6.84 9.28
N PRO A 106 -6.57 6.26 9.58
CA PRO A 106 -7.72 6.27 8.66
C PRO A 106 -8.24 7.67 8.37
N HIS A 107 -8.26 8.56 9.37
CA HIS A 107 -8.70 9.95 9.18
C HIS A 107 -7.82 10.72 8.20
N LEU A 108 -6.50 10.57 8.31
CA LEU A 108 -5.56 11.23 7.41
C LEU A 108 -5.66 10.64 6.00
N ALA A 109 -5.65 9.31 5.86
CA ALA A 109 -5.78 8.65 4.57
C ALA A 109 -7.08 9.07 3.85
N ASN A 110 -8.22 9.08 4.57
CA ASN A 110 -9.51 9.47 4.01
C ASN A 110 -9.52 10.94 3.57
N GLN A 111 -8.98 11.85 4.38
CA GLN A 111 -8.89 13.27 4.03
C GLN A 111 -8.06 13.50 2.76
N LEU A 112 -6.93 12.80 2.63
CA LEU A 112 -6.07 12.87 1.45
C LEU A 112 -6.78 12.38 0.19
N ILE A 113 -7.48 11.25 0.28
CA ILE A 113 -8.27 10.70 -0.84
C ILE A 113 -9.36 11.68 -1.26
N ILE A 114 -10.15 12.21 -0.32
CA ILE A 114 -11.22 13.17 -0.63
C ILE A 114 -10.65 14.44 -1.27
N THR A 115 -9.57 14.99 -0.70
CA THR A 115 -8.90 16.19 -1.25
C THR A 115 -8.42 15.96 -2.69
N PHE A 116 -7.83 14.80 -2.96
CA PHE A 116 -7.39 14.42 -4.30
C PHE A 116 -8.58 14.28 -5.26
N LEU A 117 -9.66 13.63 -4.85
CA LEU A 117 -10.86 13.50 -5.68
C LEU A 117 -11.49 14.87 -5.96
N ASP A 118 -11.60 15.76 -4.98
CA ASP A 118 -12.14 17.11 -5.15
C ASP A 118 -11.31 17.94 -6.14
N LYS A 119 -9.97 17.89 -6.02
CA LYS A 119 -9.02 18.53 -6.95
C LYS A 119 -9.28 18.11 -8.41
N HIS A 120 -9.63 16.85 -8.64
CA HIS A 120 -9.84 16.28 -9.98
C HIS A 120 -11.32 16.18 -10.39
N SER A 121 -12.27 16.57 -9.53
CA SER A 121 -13.70 16.56 -9.83
C SER A 121 -14.18 17.77 -10.65
N THR A 122 -13.34 18.81 -10.80
CA THR A 122 -13.74 20.07 -11.47
C THR A 122 -13.27 20.16 -12.93
N THR A 123 -12.73 19.09 -13.52
CA THR A 123 -12.47 19.01 -14.96
C THR A 123 -13.69 18.47 -15.69
N ALA A 124 -14.65 19.36 -15.98
CA ALA A 124 -15.68 19.19 -16.99
C ALA A 124 -15.73 20.45 -17.88
#